data_AF-A0A5P2CQS2-F1
#
_entry.id   AF-A0A5P2CQS2-F1
#
_cell.length_a   1.000
_cell.length_b   1.000
_cell.length_c   1.000
_cell.angle_alpha   90.00
_cell.angle_beta   90.00
_cell.angle_gamma   90.00
#
_symmetry.space_group_name_H-M   'P 1'
#
loop_
_entity.id
_entity.type
_entity.pdbx_description
1 polymer ?
#
loop_
_entity_poly.entity_id
_entity_poly.type
_entity_poly.pdbx_seq_one_letter_code
_entity_poly.pdbx_strand_id
1 'polypeptide(L)'
;MIHSDPHPKAGQTVTVDLGQGPQEYRLEDWWDRVSGSSWMYAEGHLACLAYAIRTAGITPIDDEVVYGKCGGIGHLAHVSEIKEED
;
A
#
# COMPACT_ATOMS: atom_id res chain seq x y z
N MET A 1 9.21 -2.53 13.35
CA MET A 1 7.87 -1.95 13.20
C MET A 1 8.01 -0.45 13.29
N ILE A 2 7.57 0.24 12.25
CA ILE A 2 7.75 1.68 12.01
C ILE A 2 6.48 2.41 12.47
N HIS A 3 5.31 1.91 12.10
CA HIS A 3 4.02 2.42 12.56
C HIS A 3 3.57 1.71 13.84
N SER A 4 3.46 2.46 14.94
CA SER A 4 2.96 1.95 16.23
C SER A 4 1.47 1.62 16.20
N ASP A 5 0.71 2.40 15.47
CA ASP A 5 -0.75 2.36 15.44
C ASP A 5 -1.28 1.83 14.10
N PRO A 6 -2.45 1.17 14.08
CA PRO A 6 -3.10 0.78 12.83
C PRO A 6 -3.37 1.98 11.93
N HIS A 7 -3.38 1.77 10.62
CA HIS A 7 -3.81 2.77 9.66
C HIS A 7 -5.25 3.22 10.01
N PRO A 8 -5.59 4.52 9.96
CA PRO A 8 -6.94 5.00 10.31
C PRO A 8 -8.08 4.35 9.51
N LYS A 9 -7.78 3.94 8.27
CA LYS A 9 -8.68 3.23 7.35
C LYS A 9 -8.46 1.70 7.32
N ALA A 10 -7.72 1.13 8.28
CA ALA A 10 -7.50 -0.32 8.37
C ALA A 10 -8.83 -1.09 8.43
N GLY A 11 -8.95 -2.14 7.62
CA GLY A 11 -10.15 -2.95 7.47
C GLY A 11 -11.26 -2.34 6.59
N GLN A 12 -11.10 -1.10 6.11
CA GLN A 12 -12.07 -0.42 5.26
C GLN A 12 -11.77 -0.65 3.77
N THR A 13 -12.79 -0.49 2.94
CA THR A 13 -12.62 -0.41 1.49
C THR A 13 -12.44 1.05 1.11
N VAL A 14 -11.35 1.36 0.40
CA VAL A 14 -11.05 2.69 -0.13
C VAL A 14 -10.89 2.62 -1.65
N THR A 15 -10.85 3.76 -2.31
CA THR A 15 -10.52 3.84 -3.74
C THR A 15 -9.04 4.18 -3.90
N VAL A 16 -8.34 3.44 -4.75
CA VAL A 16 -6.96 3.73 -5.15
C VAL A 16 -6.84 3.76 -6.66
N ASP A 17 -5.83 4.42 -7.20
CA ASP A 17 -5.43 4.26 -8.60
C ASP A 17 -3.98 3.76 -8.66
N LEU A 18 -3.82 2.47 -9.00
CA LEU A 18 -2.52 1.81 -9.11
C LEU A 18 -1.99 1.84 -10.55
N GLY A 19 -2.36 2.85 -11.34
CA GLY A 19 -1.95 3.02 -12.74
C GLY A 19 -2.81 2.26 -13.75
N GLN A 20 -3.93 1.66 -13.32
CA GLN A 20 -4.92 1.00 -14.19
C GLN A 20 -6.30 1.67 -14.09
N GLY A 21 -6.38 2.83 -13.45
CA GLY A 21 -7.61 3.52 -13.12
C GLY A 21 -8.10 3.26 -11.70
N PRO A 22 -9.15 3.97 -11.27
CA PRO A 22 -9.71 3.84 -9.93
C PRO A 22 -10.29 2.45 -9.69
N GLN A 23 -9.96 1.83 -8.57
CA GLN A 23 -10.49 0.53 -8.17
C GLN A 23 -10.67 0.42 -6.65
N GLU A 24 -11.57 -0.46 -6.24
CA GLU A 24 -11.78 -0.79 -4.84
C GLU A 24 -10.56 -1.52 -4.27
N TYR A 25 -10.12 -1.06 -3.11
CA TYR A 25 -8.98 -1.58 -2.39
C TYR A 25 -9.38 -1.82 -0.94
N ARG A 26 -9.43 -3.09 -0.55
CA ARG A 26 -9.66 -3.47 0.84
C ARG A 26 -8.35 -3.32 1.61
N LEU A 27 -8.23 -2.21 2.32
CA LEU A 27 -7.03 -1.85 3.09
C LEU A 27 -6.92 -2.75 4.32
N GLU A 28 -5.81 -3.45 4.45
CA GLU A 28 -5.54 -4.30 5.61
C GLU A 28 -4.91 -3.48 6.74
N ASP A 29 -3.70 -2.97 6.53
CA ASP A 29 -3.01 -2.07 7.46
C ASP A 29 -1.77 -1.46 6.75
N TRP A 30 -0.95 -0.74 7.49
CA TRP A 30 0.43 -0.40 7.09
C TRP A 30 1.23 -1.65 6.72
N TRP A 31 2.01 -1.58 5.64
CA TRP A 31 2.83 -2.71 5.18
C TRP A 31 3.79 -3.21 6.26
N ASP A 32 4.44 -2.32 6.99
CA ASP A 32 5.42 -2.71 8.02
C ASP A 32 4.78 -3.40 9.23
N ARG A 33 3.48 -3.19 9.48
CA ARG A 33 2.70 -3.91 10.49
C ARG A 33 2.24 -5.28 10.00
N VAL A 34 1.87 -5.39 8.73
CA VAL A 34 1.47 -6.66 8.09
C VAL A 34 2.67 -7.59 7.94
N SER A 35 3.81 -7.07 7.49
CA SER A 35 5.00 -7.86 7.15
C SER A 35 6.06 -7.91 8.25
N GLY A 36 6.06 -6.96 9.18
CA GLY A 36 7.07 -6.80 10.22
C GLY A 36 8.28 -5.96 9.80
N SER A 37 8.39 -5.52 8.54
CA SER A 37 9.54 -4.77 8.03
C SER A 37 9.16 -3.73 6.96
N SER A 38 10.06 -2.77 6.70
CA SER A 38 9.92 -1.86 5.55
C SER A 38 9.79 -2.65 4.24
N TRP A 39 9.06 -2.09 3.27
CA TRP A 39 8.95 -2.66 1.91
C TRP A 39 10.30 -2.64 1.20
N MET A 40 11.20 -1.74 1.58
CA MET A 40 12.54 -1.61 1.03
C MET A 40 13.42 -2.83 1.32
N TYR A 41 13.08 -3.61 2.36
CA TYR A 41 13.81 -4.82 2.76
C TYR A 41 13.04 -6.11 2.43
N ALA A 42 11.92 -6.02 1.72
CA ALA A 42 11.06 -7.16 1.40
C ALA A 42 11.54 -7.91 0.14
N GLU A 43 12.74 -8.47 0.21
CA GLU A 43 13.34 -9.22 -0.90
C GLU A 43 12.46 -10.41 -1.33
N GLY A 44 12.29 -10.60 -2.64
CA GLY A 44 11.49 -11.68 -3.21
C GLY A 44 9.97 -11.51 -3.10
N HIS A 45 9.47 -10.46 -2.44
CA HIS A 45 8.04 -10.22 -2.31
C HIS A 45 7.47 -9.53 -3.56
N LEU A 46 6.66 -10.27 -4.34
CA LEU A 46 6.15 -9.81 -5.63
C LEU A 46 5.37 -8.49 -5.55
N ALA A 47 4.59 -8.28 -4.49
CA ALA A 47 3.84 -7.03 -4.34
C ALA A 47 4.77 -5.83 -4.07
N CYS A 48 5.89 -6.04 -3.36
CA CYS A 48 6.87 -4.99 -3.10
C CYS A 48 7.68 -4.66 -4.35
N LEU A 49 8.03 -5.67 -5.15
CA LEU A 49 8.65 -5.46 -6.46
C LEU A 49 7.73 -4.70 -7.41
N ALA A 50 6.47 -5.10 -7.52
CA ALA A 50 5.49 -4.43 -8.36
C ALA A 50 5.27 -2.97 -7.92
N TYR A 51 5.21 -2.73 -6.61
CA TYR A 51 5.16 -1.39 -6.04
C TYR A 51 6.39 -0.56 -6.40
N ALA A 52 7.60 -1.07 -6.13
CA ALA A 52 8.84 -0.36 -6.40
C ALA A 52 9.00 0.05 -7.86
N ILE A 53 8.63 -0.83 -8.81
CA ILE A 53 8.63 -0.51 -10.24
C ILE A 53 7.61 0.59 -10.56
N ARG A 54 6.42 0.51 -9.96
CA ARG A 54 5.30 1.40 -10.25
C ARG A 54 5.50 2.80 -9.67
N THR A 55 6.11 2.93 -8.50
CA THR A 55 6.22 4.21 -7.77
C THR A 55 7.59 4.89 -7.91
N ALA A 56 8.56 4.26 -8.57
CA ALA A 56 9.89 4.81 -8.78
C ALA A 56 9.85 6.23 -9.37
N GLY A 57 10.24 7.23 -8.57
CA GLY A 57 10.27 8.64 -8.96
C GLY A 57 8.90 9.34 -9.00
N ILE A 58 7.83 8.67 -8.54
CA ILE A 58 6.46 9.21 -8.50
C ILE A 58 6.04 9.51 -7.07
N THR A 59 6.32 8.60 -6.13
CA THR A 59 6.00 8.79 -4.71
C THR A 59 7.27 9.08 -3.90
N PRO A 60 7.13 9.66 -2.69
CA PRO A 60 8.21 9.67 -1.71
C PRO A 60 8.78 8.27 -1.46
N ILE A 61 10.07 8.22 -1.09
CA ILE A 61 10.73 7.00 -0.64
C ILE A 61 10.68 6.98 0.88
N ASP A 62 9.58 6.45 1.41
CA ASP A 62 9.32 6.28 2.84
C ASP A 62 8.46 5.03 3.07
N ASP A 63 8.03 4.81 4.32
CA ASP A 63 7.21 3.67 4.71
C ASP A 63 5.72 4.02 4.88
N GLU A 64 5.26 5.17 4.34
CA GLU A 64 3.84 5.56 4.30
C GLU A 64 3.09 4.74 3.23
N VAL A 65 3.16 3.42 3.40
CA VAL A 65 2.77 2.40 2.44
C VAL A 65 1.84 1.42 3.12
N VAL A 66 0.67 1.24 2.53
CA VAL A 66 -0.35 0.31 3.01
C VAL A 66 -0.35 -0.97 2.19
N TYR A 67 -0.83 -2.05 2.82
CA TYR A 67 -1.15 -3.31 2.15
C TYR A 67 -2.65 -3.53 2.13
N GLY A 68 -3.13 -4.18 1.08
CA GLY A 68 -4.55 -4.37 0.84
C GLY A 68 -4.80 -5.10 -0.46
N LYS A 69 -6.07 -5.34 -0.76
CA LYS A 69 -6.47 -6.23 -1.86
C LYS A 69 -7.38 -5.55 -2.88
N CYS A 70 -7.02 -5.68 -4.15
CA CYS A 70 -7.89 -5.41 -5.30
C CYS A 70 -8.37 -6.75 -5.87
N GLY A 71 -9.68 -7.03 -5.89
CA GLY A 71 -10.19 -8.29 -6.43
C GLY A 71 -9.61 -9.56 -5.78
N GLY A 72 -9.15 -9.45 -4.52
CA GLY A 72 -8.51 -10.55 -3.77
C GLY A 72 -6.99 -10.66 -3.95
N ILE A 73 -6.39 -9.90 -4.86
CA ILE A 73 -4.94 -9.86 -5.11
C ILE A 73 -4.30 -8.77 -4.25
N GLY A 74 -3.19 -9.10 -3.58
CA GLY A 74 -2.49 -8.19 -2.68
C GLY A 74 -1.63 -7.17 -3.41
N HIS A 75 -1.79 -5.90 -3.06
CA HIS A 75 -1.03 -4.78 -3.60
C HIS A 75 -0.56 -3.83 -2.49
N LEU A 76 0.63 -3.28 -2.66
CA LEU A 76 1.08 -2.13 -1.89
C LEU A 76 0.63 -0.85 -2.59
N ALA A 77 0.29 0.17 -1.81
CA ALA A 77 -0.02 1.52 -2.27
C ALA A 77 0.58 2.54 -1.30
N HIS A 78 1.14 3.62 -1.83
CA HIS A 78 1.51 4.76 -0.99
C HIS A 78 0.24 5.50 -0.58
N VAL A 79 0.20 6.12 0.61
CA VAL A 79 -1.01 6.80 1.12
C VAL A 79 -1.53 7.91 0.18
N SER A 80 -0.63 8.57 -0.56
CA SER A 80 -1.02 9.58 -1.57
C SER A 80 -1.78 9.01 -2.77
N GLU A 81 -1.82 7.69 -2.93
CA GLU A 81 -2.55 7.00 -4.00
C GLU A 81 -3.99 6.67 -3.58
N ILE A 82 -4.32 6.85 -2.29
CA ILE A 82 -5.66 6.69 -1.75
C ILE A 82 -6.45 7.96 -2.08
N LYS A 83 -7.56 7.81 -2.79
CA LYS A 83 -8.44 8.94 -3.08
C LYS A 83 -9.19 9.35 -1.81
N GLU A 84 -9.28 10.64 -1.58
CA GLU A 84 -10.21 11.20 -0.59
C GLU A 84 -11.63 11.08 -1.13
N GLU A 85 -12.60 10.82 -0.26
CA GLU A 85 -14.01 10.94 -0.61
C GLU A 85 -14.38 12.43 -0.48
N ASP A 86 -14.89 13.02 -1.56
CA ASP A 86 -15.38 14.42 -1.61
C ASP A 86 -16.61 14.64 -0.70
#